data_AF-A0A4P7IBW9-F1
#
_entry.id   AF-A0A4P7IBW9-F1
#
_cell.length_a   1.000
_cell.length_b   1.000
_cell.length_c   1.000
_cell.angle_alpha   90.00
_cell.angle_beta   90.00
_cell.angle_gamma   90.00
#
_symmetry.space_group_name_H-M   'P 1'
#
loop_
_entity.id
_entity.type
_entity.pdbx_description
1 polymer ?
#
loop_
_entity_poly.entity_id
_entity_poly.type
_entity_poly.pdbx_seq_one_letter_code
_entity_poly.pdbx_strand_id
1 'polypeptide(L)' 'MKTMTCRDLGGPCDLAHQGKDADEVIKLQDRHLKEAEKAGDTTHQEARDAMKSRWRHPKRSLGWYNDTKKAFAALPES' A
#
# COMPACT_ATOMS: atom_id res chain seq x y z
N MET A 1 0.47 -17.70 1.32
CA MET A 1 0.62 -16.28 0.87
C MET A 1 0.36 -15.38 2.07
N LYS A 2 0.71 -14.08 2.05
CA LYS A 2 0.38 -13.20 3.19
C LYS A 2 -0.54 -12.07 2.74
N THR A 3 -1.30 -11.53 3.68
CA THR A 3 -2.34 -10.54 3.44
C THR A 3 -2.04 -9.26 4.19
N MET A 4 -2.02 -8.12 3.50
CA MET A 4 -2.04 -6.78 4.11
C MET A 4 -3.28 -6.04 3.62
N THR A 5 -3.87 -5.21 4.46
CA THR A 5 -5.00 -4.36 4.06
C THR A 5 -4.53 -3.03 3.47
N CYS A 6 -5.42 -2.38 2.73
CA CYS A 6 -5.24 -0.99 2.33
C CYS A 6 -4.90 -0.09 3.54
N ARG A 7 -5.55 -0.33 4.70
CA ARG A 7 -5.26 0.35 5.97
C ARG A 7 -3.84 0.12 6.47
N ASP A 8 -3.34 -1.12 6.42
CA ASP A 8 -1.97 -1.46 6.82
C ASP A 8 -0.91 -0.74 5.96
N LEU A 9 -1.28 -0.36 4.73
CA LEU A 9 -0.42 0.33 3.77
C LEU A 9 -0.61 1.86 3.77
N GLY A 10 -1.46 2.38 4.69
CA GLY A 10 -1.72 3.80 4.89
C GLY A 10 -2.91 4.35 4.11
N GLY A 11 -3.83 3.50 3.68
CA GLY A 11 -5.12 3.87 3.10
C GLY A 11 -6.29 3.85 4.09
N PRO A 12 -7.50 4.22 3.64
CA PRO A 12 -8.65 4.43 4.53
C PRO A 12 -9.52 3.17 4.74
N CYS A 13 -9.32 2.10 3.95
CA CYS A 13 -10.23 0.95 3.91
C CYS A 13 -9.55 -0.39 4.20
N ASP A 14 -10.35 -1.42 4.41
CA ASP A 14 -9.88 -2.75 4.81
C ASP A 14 -9.77 -3.74 3.64
N LEU A 15 -9.68 -3.23 2.40
CA LEU A 15 -9.47 -4.09 1.23
C LEU A 15 -8.21 -4.92 1.39
N ALA A 16 -8.34 -6.24 1.29
CA ALA A 16 -7.24 -7.18 1.46
C ALA A 16 -6.39 -7.31 0.17
N HIS A 17 -5.08 -7.18 0.32
CA HIS A 17 -4.08 -7.41 -0.71
C HIS A 17 -3.27 -8.65 -0.35
N GLN A 18 -3.41 -9.69 -1.17
CA GLN A 18 -2.68 -10.94 -1.00
C GLN A 18 -1.51 -11.00 -1.96
N GLY A 19 -0.32 -11.28 -1.42
CA GLY A 19 0.91 -11.38 -2.19
C GLY A 19 1.86 -12.42 -1.63
N LYS A 20 2.85 -12.78 -2.44
CA LYS A 20 3.98 -13.62 -2.06
C LYS A 20 5.05 -12.82 -1.34
N ASP A 21 5.13 -11.53 -1.62
CA ASP A 21 6.05 -10.59 -0.97
C ASP A 21 5.40 -9.21 -0.74
N ALA A 22 6.12 -8.35 -0.01
CA ALA A 22 5.70 -6.99 0.27
C ALA A 22 5.57 -6.13 -0.99
N ASP A 23 6.38 -6.40 -2.02
CA ASP A 23 6.39 -5.63 -3.27
C ASP A 23 5.11 -5.89 -4.08
N GLU A 24 4.61 -7.13 -4.09
CA GLU A 24 3.33 -7.51 -4.69
C GLU A 24 2.16 -6.80 -4.00
N VAL A 25 2.08 -6.80 -2.66
CA VAL A 25 0.99 -6.11 -1.95
C VAL A 25 1.06 -4.59 -2.09
N ILE A 26 2.26 -4.00 -2.14
CA ILE A 26 2.43 -2.56 -2.43
C ILE A 26 1.92 -2.22 -3.84
N LYS A 27 2.22 -3.06 -4.84
CA LYS A 27 1.72 -2.87 -6.22
C LYS A 27 0.20 -2.99 -6.28
N LEU A 28 -0.38 -3.95 -5.56
CA LEU A 28 -1.84 -4.12 -5.48
C LEU A 28 -2.49 -2.90 -4.83
N GLN A 29 -1.92 -2.37 -3.76
CA GLN A 29 -2.40 -1.13 -3.13
C GLN A 29 -2.29 0.08 -4.06
N ASP A 30 -1.16 0.27 -4.75
CA ASP A 30 -1.03 1.40 -5.69
C ASP A 30 -2.04 1.30 -6.84
N ARG A 31 -2.33 0.08 -7.32
CA ARG A 31 -3.40 -0.15 -8.30
C ARG A 31 -4.77 0.20 -7.73
N HIS A 32 -5.10 -0.28 -6.53
CA HIS A 32 -6.35 0.04 -5.83
C HIS A 32 -6.56 1.56 -5.70
N LEU A 33 -5.54 2.28 -5.22
CA LEU A 33 -5.60 3.73 -5.08
C LEU A 33 -5.79 4.45 -6.42
N LYS A 34 -5.18 3.96 -7.50
CA LYS A 34 -5.38 4.50 -8.86
C LYS A 34 -6.80 4.28 -9.37
N GLU A 35 -7.37 3.11 -9.11
CA GLU A 35 -8.75 2.80 -9.50
C GLU A 35 -9.75 3.67 -8.72
N ALA A 36 -9.54 3.85 -7.42
CA ALA A 36 -10.35 4.74 -6.59
C ALA A 36 -10.27 6.20 -7.06
N GLU A 37 -9.07 6.72 -7.31
CA GLU A 37 -8.87 8.07 -7.87
C GLU A 37 -9.59 8.24 -9.22
N LYS A 38 -9.46 7.26 -10.12
CA LYS A 38 -10.15 7.29 -11.43
C LYS A 38 -11.67 7.27 -11.28
N ALA A 39 -12.20 6.59 -10.27
CA ALA A 39 -13.62 6.55 -9.96
C ALA A 39 -14.13 7.84 -9.27
N GLY A 40 -13.26 8.81 -8.98
CA GLY A 40 -13.61 10.03 -8.27
C GLY A 40 -13.78 9.84 -6.76
N ASP A 41 -13.23 8.77 -6.20
CA ASP A 41 -13.32 8.49 -4.77
C ASP A 41 -12.38 9.38 -3.96
N THR A 42 -12.97 10.36 -3.30
CA THR A 42 -12.25 11.32 -2.46
C THR A 42 -11.72 10.70 -1.16
N THR A 43 -12.28 9.58 -0.70
CA THR A 43 -11.85 8.92 0.55
C THR A 43 -10.44 8.36 0.44
N HIS A 44 -10.05 7.91 -0.76
CA HIS A 44 -8.70 7.38 -1.03
C HIS A 44 -7.71 8.45 -1.48
N GLN A 45 -8.14 9.72 -1.64
CA GLN A 45 -7.31 10.76 -2.24
C GLN A 45 -6.05 11.05 -1.42
N GLU A 46 -6.15 11.16 -0.10
CA GLU A 46 -4.99 11.41 0.78
C GLU A 46 -3.96 10.28 0.68
N ALA A 47 -4.43 9.03 0.72
CA ALA A 47 -3.59 7.84 0.58
C ALA A 47 -2.95 7.76 -0.81
N ARG A 48 -3.69 8.13 -1.85
CA ARG A 48 -3.21 8.21 -3.23
C ARG A 48 -2.11 9.25 -3.37
N ASP A 49 -2.30 10.44 -2.81
CA ASP A 49 -1.32 11.52 -2.89
C ASP A 49 -0.06 11.22 -2.07
N ALA A 50 -0.21 10.59 -0.90
CA ALA A 50 0.90 10.04 -0.14
C ALA A 50 1.67 8.99 -0.96
N MET A 51 0.97 8.06 -1.61
CA MET A 51 1.58 7.04 -2.47
C MET A 51 2.35 7.69 -3.63
N LYS A 52 1.77 8.66 -4.35
CA LYS A 52 2.46 9.42 -5.41
C LYS A 52 3.70 10.14 -4.89
N SER A 53 3.58 10.79 -3.72
CA SER A 53 4.68 11.50 -3.07
C SER A 53 5.85 10.55 -2.76
N ARG A 54 5.54 9.34 -2.30
CA ARG A 54 6.56 8.33 -2.01
C ARG A 54 7.36 7.94 -3.25
N TRP A 55 6.70 7.77 -4.40
CA TRP A 55 7.37 7.47 -5.66
C TRP A 55 8.23 8.62 -6.20
N ARG A 56 7.82 9.88 -5.97
CA ARG A 56 8.61 11.07 -6.36
C ARG A 56 9.84 11.30 -5.49
N HIS A 57 9.82 10.84 -4.24
CA HIS A 57 10.89 11.08 -3.26
C HIS A 57 11.48 9.77 -2.70
N PRO A 58 12.07 8.90 -3.54
CA PRO A 58 12.44 7.53 -3.16
C PRO A 58 13.38 7.45 -1.95
N LYS A 59 14.30 8.41 -1.80
CA LYS A 59 15.20 8.48 -0.62
C LYS A 59 14.43 8.70 0.69
N ARG A 60 13.36 9.50 0.66
CA ARG A 60 12.51 9.78 1.83
C ARG A 60 11.54 8.63 2.12
N SER A 61 11.17 7.90 1.07
CA SER A 61 10.23 6.78 1.12
C SER A 61 10.85 5.46 1.54
N LEU A 62 12.18 5.38 1.60
CA LEU A 62 12.89 4.16 1.96
C LEU A 62 12.51 3.67 3.35
N GLY A 63 12.25 4.59 4.29
CA GLY A 63 11.77 4.25 5.64
C GLY A 63 10.44 3.49 5.59
N TRP A 64 9.42 4.09 4.99
CA TRP A 64 8.11 3.46 4.82
C TRP A 64 8.20 2.11 4.09
N TYR A 65 9.03 2.02 3.04
CA TYR A 65 9.22 0.80 2.28
C TYR A 65 9.83 -0.32 3.13
N ASN A 66 10.86 -0.01 3.91
CA ASN A 66 11.49 -0.96 4.83
C ASN A 66 10.55 -1.38 5.96
N ASP A 67 9.79 -0.44 6.52
CA ASP A 67 8.80 -0.70 7.56
C ASP A 67 7.68 -1.61 7.03
N THR A 68 7.21 -1.36 5.81
CA THR A 68 6.20 -2.20 5.14
C THR A 68 6.75 -3.61 4.91
N LYS A 69 7.99 -3.74 4.45
CA LYS A 69 8.66 -5.05 4.28
C LYS A 69 8.77 -5.81 5.60
N LYS A 70 9.15 -5.12 6.67
CA LYS A 70 9.24 -5.71 8.01
C LYS A 70 7.87 -6.14 8.54
N ALA A 71 6.86 -5.30 8.38
CA ALA A 71 5.49 -5.61 8.77
C ALA A 71 4.98 -6.84 8.02
N PHE A 72 5.14 -6.89 6.69
CA PHE A 72 4.77 -8.05 5.88
C PHE A 72 5.49 -9.34 6.30
N ALA A 73 6.79 -9.25 6.58
CA ALA A 73 7.59 -10.40 7.01
C ALA A 73 7.08 -10.99 8.34
N ALA A 74 6.57 -10.15 9.24
CA ALA A 74 6.03 -10.56 10.53
C ALA A 74 4.63 -11.18 10.47
N LEU A 75 3.91 -11.06 9.34
CA LEU A 75 2.57 -11.63 9.20
C LEU A 75 2.64 -13.16 9.10
N PRO A 76 1.64 -13.87 9.64
CA PRO A 76 1.52 -15.31 9.44
C PRO A 76 1.25 -15.60 7.96
N GLU A 77 1.71 -16.77 7.50
CA GLU A 77 1.28 -17.28 6.22
C GLU A 77 -0.18 -17.73 6.31
N SER A 78 -0.98 -17.31 5.32
CA SER A 78 -2.33 -17.78 5.04
C SER A 78 -2.32 -18.88 3.99
#